data_AF-A0AAU0U1Y8-F1
#
_entry.id   AF-A0AAU0U1Y8-F1
#
_cell.length_a   1.000
_cell.length_b   1.000
_cell.length_c   1.000
_cell.angle_alpha   90.00
_cell.angle_beta   90.00
_cell.angle_gamma   90.00
#
_symmetry.space_group_name_H-M   'P 1'
#
loop_
_entity.id
_entity.type
_entity.pdbx_description
1 polymer ?
#
loop_
_entity_poly.entity_id
_entity_poly.type
_entity_poly.pdbx_seq_one_letter_code
_entity_poly.pdbx_strand_id
1 'polypeptide(L)'
;MNTAVNANVVHESEAQRQHARIKIPAKLRLLNGQPNAPLVRVEDLSAGGLSYLAPHHQKPCIGDVIKGRLQFLVDNLGLAMDIELQVRSVDAVTGRVGCQFQNLEQQDIATLRHLITSHLSGDIVTMGEVLATLQRDNFTKARKQKGSGGGMSAFARVRAVTFSAGIFVVGLVAFGFIFKSVYGLYFVSHATAGVVSVASLDVTMPREGTVQSLIGIDGVVAKGAPLASFNTSMLEMLKDHLADTELQPAKIEELFARQLSGTLTSPCDCVVAKQLIPDGQFAGKGAVIFQLVPRNTQADIEARFTYRQFADVRPGARVNFQVAGDDTLRGGKIISSANLSSVDLSTDIRVRIKPDEALSSTLSGRPVEVTSDHGPSLNWLIDKATAAGL
;
A
#
# COMPACT_ATOMS: atom_id res chain seq x y z
N MET A 1 -65.85 20.01 15.09
CA MET A 1 -64.79 19.11 14.61
C MET A 1 -64.07 19.81 13.48
N ASN A 2 -62.95 20.47 13.79
CA ASN A 2 -62.16 21.21 12.80
C ASN A 2 -61.09 20.29 12.25
N THR A 3 -61.29 19.80 11.03
CA THR A 3 -60.25 19.14 10.24
C THR A 3 -59.26 20.20 9.79
N ALA A 4 -58.12 20.28 10.49
CA ALA A 4 -56.98 21.07 10.04
C ALA A 4 -56.48 20.47 8.72
N VAL A 5 -56.80 21.15 7.62
CA VAL A 5 -56.22 20.90 6.31
C VAL A 5 -54.74 21.26 6.43
N ASN A 6 -53.87 20.24 6.39
CA ASN A 6 -52.43 20.45 6.23
C ASN A 6 -52.18 21.04 4.84
N ALA A 7 -52.32 22.36 4.71
CA ALA A 7 -51.81 23.10 3.58
C ALA A 7 -50.29 23.04 3.66
N ASN A 8 -49.67 22.29 2.75
CA ASN A 8 -48.24 22.30 2.55
C ASN A 8 -47.85 23.71 2.08
N VAL A 9 -47.43 24.57 3.00
CA VAL A 9 -47.09 25.97 2.70
C VAL A 9 -45.76 25.97 1.95
N VAL A 10 -45.87 25.96 0.63
CA VAL A 10 -44.78 26.30 -0.28
C VAL A 10 -44.65 27.83 -0.24
N HIS A 11 -43.44 28.36 -0.08
CA HIS A 11 -43.17 29.77 -0.34
C HIS A 11 -43.35 30.00 -1.85
N GLU A 12 -44.60 30.20 -2.27
CA GLU A 12 -44.95 30.60 -3.63
C GLU A 12 -44.62 32.10 -3.74
N SER A 13 -43.76 32.46 -4.68
CA SER A 13 -43.53 33.84 -5.07
C SER A 13 -44.85 34.47 -5.51
N GLU A 14 -45.26 35.51 -4.79
CA GLU A 14 -46.41 36.38 -5.06
C GLU A 14 -46.35 36.94 -6.49
N ALA A 15 -46.98 36.25 -7.46
CA ALA A 15 -47.63 36.81 -8.66
C ALA A 15 -47.78 35.77 -9.78
N GLN A 16 -48.47 34.65 -9.55
CA GLN A 16 -48.98 33.86 -10.67
C GLN A 16 -50.43 33.47 -10.43
N ARG A 17 -51.31 33.92 -11.33
CA ARG A 17 -52.74 33.60 -11.34
C ARG A 17 -52.88 32.07 -11.39
N GLN A 18 -53.38 31.45 -10.33
CA GLN A 18 -53.53 29.99 -10.15
C GLN A 18 -54.43 29.30 -11.21
N HIS A 19 -54.93 30.03 -12.20
CA HIS A 19 -55.92 29.56 -13.19
C HIS A 19 -55.59 29.93 -14.64
N ALA A 20 -54.33 30.26 -14.96
CA ALA A 20 -53.95 30.50 -16.35
C ALA A 20 -54.14 29.20 -17.17
N ARG A 21 -55.11 29.20 -18.07
CA ARG A 21 -55.32 28.16 -19.08
C ARG A 21 -54.62 28.59 -20.35
N ILE A 22 -53.68 27.78 -20.81
CA ILE A 22 -52.82 28.11 -21.94
C ILE A 22 -52.94 27.07 -23.04
N LYS A 23 -52.70 27.52 -24.27
CA LYS A 23 -52.74 26.67 -25.47
C LYS A 23 -51.32 26.24 -25.83
N ILE A 24 -50.80 25.24 -25.14
CA ILE A 24 -49.51 24.61 -25.47
C ILE A 24 -49.74 23.50 -26.51
N PRO A 25 -48.87 23.35 -27.53
CA PRO A 25 -48.89 22.19 -28.41
C PRO A 25 -48.57 20.91 -27.61
N ALA A 26 -49.63 20.23 -27.16
CA ALA A 26 -49.54 18.96 -26.46
C ALA A 26 -50.52 17.94 -27.06
N LYS A 27 -50.14 16.67 -27.00
CA LYS A 27 -50.97 15.54 -27.42
C LYS A 27 -51.21 14.62 -26.23
N LEU A 28 -52.44 14.17 -26.07
CA LEU A 28 -52.84 13.24 -25.02
C LEU A 28 -53.12 11.88 -25.65
N ARG A 29 -52.39 10.86 -25.21
CA ARG A 29 -52.66 9.47 -25.58
C ARG A 29 -53.53 8.83 -24.50
N LEU A 30 -54.74 8.39 -24.87
CA LEU A 30 -55.72 7.84 -23.92
C LEU A 30 -55.48 6.33 -23.73
N LEU A 31 -54.88 5.93 -22.60
CA LEU A 31 -54.44 4.56 -22.29
C LEU A 31 -55.55 3.70 -21.66
N ASN A 32 -56.79 3.79 -22.18
CA ASN A 32 -57.96 3.07 -21.66
C ASN A 32 -57.99 1.58 -22.10
N GLY A 33 -56.91 0.83 -21.83
CA GLY A 33 -56.87 -0.63 -21.97
C GLY A 33 -56.89 -1.19 -23.39
N GLN A 34 -56.77 -0.36 -24.44
CA GLN A 34 -56.75 -0.78 -25.84
C GLN A 34 -55.31 -0.68 -26.43
N PRO A 35 -54.86 -1.67 -27.23
CA PRO A 35 -53.50 -1.67 -27.80
C PRO A 35 -53.22 -0.49 -28.74
N ASN A 36 -54.27 0.07 -29.37
CA ASN A 36 -54.20 1.31 -30.15
C ASN A 36 -54.90 2.46 -29.40
N ALA A 37 -54.29 2.92 -28.31
CA ALA A 37 -54.73 4.10 -27.58
C ALA A 37 -54.79 5.35 -28.50
N PRO A 38 -55.96 6.00 -28.65
CA PRO A 38 -56.11 7.16 -29.55
C PRO A 38 -55.28 8.34 -29.05
N LEU A 39 -54.64 9.03 -30.00
CA LEU A 39 -53.88 10.25 -29.75
C LEU A 39 -54.75 11.46 -30.08
N VAL A 40 -55.05 12.26 -29.06
CA VAL A 40 -55.94 13.41 -29.15
C VAL A 40 -55.15 14.69 -28.91
N ARG A 41 -55.55 15.79 -29.54
CA ARG A 41 -54.96 17.10 -29.29
C ARG A 41 -55.53 17.72 -28.01
N VAL A 42 -54.66 18.27 -27.18
CA VAL A 42 -55.05 19.05 -26.01
C VAL A 42 -55.44 20.46 -26.46
N GLU A 43 -56.60 20.94 -26.03
CA GLU A 43 -57.11 22.28 -26.37
C GLU A 43 -56.56 23.35 -25.42
N ASP A 44 -56.63 23.08 -24.12
CA ASP A 44 -56.03 23.92 -23.09
C ASP A 44 -55.39 23.07 -21.99
N LEU A 45 -54.39 23.67 -21.33
CA LEU A 45 -53.67 23.08 -20.21
C LEU A 45 -53.55 24.12 -19.09
N SER A 46 -53.63 23.65 -17.86
CA SER A 46 -53.38 24.42 -16.64
C SER A 46 -52.62 23.56 -15.63
N ALA A 47 -52.18 24.15 -14.52
CA ALA A 47 -51.53 23.41 -13.45
C ALA A 47 -52.43 22.35 -12.79
N GLY A 48 -53.76 22.48 -12.89
CA GLY A 48 -54.73 21.59 -12.24
C GLY A 48 -55.46 20.62 -13.17
N GLY A 49 -55.32 20.78 -14.49
CA GLY A 49 -56.05 19.97 -15.45
C GLY A 49 -55.91 20.44 -16.89
N LEU A 50 -56.55 19.72 -17.80
CA LEU A 50 -56.52 19.94 -19.24
C LEU A 50 -57.89 19.72 -19.87
N SER A 51 -58.09 20.21 -21.09
CA SER A 51 -59.23 19.82 -21.91
C SER A 51 -58.82 19.28 -23.27
N TYR A 52 -59.66 18.38 -23.81
CA TYR A 52 -59.48 17.79 -25.13
C TYR A 52 -60.84 17.54 -25.80
N LEU A 53 -60.84 17.33 -27.12
CA LEU A 53 -62.04 16.95 -27.87
C LEU A 53 -62.16 15.44 -27.94
N ALA A 54 -63.24 14.88 -27.42
CA ALA A 54 -63.45 13.43 -27.46
C ALA A 54 -63.63 12.93 -28.91
N PRO A 55 -62.94 11.85 -29.32
CA PRO A 55 -63.22 11.19 -30.59
C PRO A 55 -64.68 10.73 -30.66
N HIS A 56 -65.31 10.77 -31.84
CA HIS A 56 -66.73 10.42 -32.02
C HIS A 56 -67.15 9.03 -31.49
N HIS A 57 -66.20 8.11 -31.29
CA HIS A 57 -66.41 6.77 -30.77
C HIS A 57 -66.26 6.64 -29.24
N GLN A 58 -65.83 7.69 -28.53
CA GLN A 58 -65.68 7.68 -27.07
C GLN A 58 -66.61 8.71 -26.43
N LYS A 59 -67.45 8.26 -25.50
CA LYS A 59 -68.34 9.10 -24.70
C LYS A 59 -67.95 8.97 -23.23
N PRO A 60 -66.98 9.76 -22.74
CA PRO A 60 -66.62 9.73 -21.32
C PRO A 60 -67.78 10.28 -20.48
N CYS A 61 -67.99 9.69 -19.31
CA CYS A 61 -68.95 10.16 -18.32
C CYS A 61 -68.24 11.02 -17.27
N ILE A 62 -68.99 11.94 -16.65
CA ILE A 62 -68.48 12.73 -15.54
C ILE A 62 -68.16 11.80 -14.37
N GLY A 63 -66.96 11.93 -13.82
CA GLY A 63 -66.44 11.09 -12.73
C GLY A 63 -65.48 9.99 -13.17
N ASP A 64 -65.45 9.65 -14.47
CA ASP A 64 -64.56 8.61 -15.00
C ASP A 64 -63.09 8.96 -14.79
N VAL A 65 -62.29 7.96 -14.44
CA VAL A 65 -60.83 8.08 -14.31
C VAL A 65 -60.17 7.47 -15.54
N ILE A 66 -59.51 8.32 -16.32
CA ILE A 66 -58.84 7.98 -17.56
C ILE A 66 -57.33 8.00 -17.31
N LYS A 67 -56.67 6.89 -17.60
CA LYS A 67 -55.20 6.86 -17.62
C LYS A 67 -54.73 7.36 -18.98
N GLY A 68 -53.78 8.27 -18.99
CA GLY A 68 -53.28 8.87 -20.21
C GLY A 68 -51.79 9.13 -20.15
N ARG A 69 -51.20 9.35 -21.32
CA ARG A 69 -49.84 9.84 -21.46
C ARG A 69 -49.88 11.19 -22.15
N LEU A 70 -49.52 12.24 -21.43
CA LEU A 70 -49.45 13.60 -21.97
C LEU A 70 -48.07 13.81 -22.58
N GLN A 71 -48.05 14.26 -23.83
CA GLN A 71 -46.85 14.39 -24.65
C GLN A 71 -46.68 15.84 -25.09
N PHE A 72 -45.52 16.41 -24.78
CA PHE A 72 -45.08 17.71 -25.23
C PHE A 72 -43.94 17.54 -26.23
N LEU A 73 -43.87 18.45 -27.19
CA LEU A 73 -42.73 18.56 -28.09
C LEU A 73 -42.09 19.92 -27.86
N VAL A 74 -40.88 19.90 -27.30
CA VAL A 74 -40.09 21.10 -26.95
C VAL A 74 -38.76 20.96 -27.69
N ASP A 75 -38.42 21.92 -28.56
CA ASP A 75 -37.16 21.94 -29.33
C ASP A 75 -36.80 20.59 -29.99
N ASN A 76 -37.77 19.94 -30.63
CA ASN A 76 -37.67 18.61 -31.27
C ASN A 76 -37.42 17.42 -30.33
N LEU A 77 -37.48 17.62 -29.02
CA LEU A 77 -37.47 16.56 -28.03
C LEU A 77 -38.90 16.26 -27.54
N GLY A 78 -39.27 14.99 -27.50
CA GLY A 78 -40.55 14.54 -26.95
C GLY A 78 -40.47 14.32 -25.44
N LEU A 79 -41.19 15.12 -24.65
CA LEU A 79 -41.42 14.87 -23.23
C LEU A 79 -42.74 14.12 -23.07
N ALA A 80 -42.75 13.05 -22.28
CA ALA A 80 -43.96 12.28 -21.99
C ALA A 80 -44.14 12.07 -20.49
N MET A 81 -45.34 12.31 -19.98
CA MET A 81 -45.71 12.09 -18.58
C MET A 81 -46.96 11.21 -18.49
N ASP A 82 -46.93 10.23 -17.60
CA ASP A 82 -48.06 9.35 -17.32
C ASP A 82 -48.95 10.01 -16.28
N ILE A 83 -50.24 10.13 -16.58
CA ILE A 83 -51.20 10.91 -15.80
C ILE A 83 -52.52 10.16 -15.62
N GLU A 84 -53.15 10.39 -14.48
CA GLU A 84 -54.52 9.98 -14.22
C GLU A 84 -55.43 11.21 -14.27
N LEU A 85 -56.49 11.14 -15.07
CA LEU A 85 -57.38 12.25 -15.35
C LEU A 85 -58.79 11.91 -14.89
N GLN A 86 -59.38 12.73 -14.02
CA GLN A 86 -60.80 12.66 -13.72
C GLN A 86 -61.60 13.55 -14.65
N VAL A 87 -62.60 13.00 -15.32
CA VAL A 87 -63.55 13.78 -16.11
C VAL A 87 -64.43 14.61 -15.18
N ARG A 88 -64.38 15.94 -15.31
CA ARG A 88 -65.18 16.88 -14.49
C ARG A 88 -66.32 17.51 -15.26
N SER A 89 -66.14 17.72 -16.56
CA SER A 89 -67.16 18.34 -17.42
C SER A 89 -67.12 17.72 -18.81
N VAL A 90 -68.30 17.50 -19.40
CA VAL A 90 -68.44 17.05 -20.79
C VAL A 90 -69.47 17.95 -21.44
N ASP A 91 -69.08 18.65 -22.50
CA ASP A 91 -69.99 19.43 -23.33
C ASP A 91 -70.53 18.55 -24.46
N ALA A 92 -71.85 18.32 -24.45
CA ALA A 92 -72.53 17.47 -25.43
C ALA A 92 -72.61 18.10 -26.83
N VAL A 93 -72.47 19.43 -26.95
CA VAL A 93 -72.59 20.15 -28.23
C VAL A 93 -71.24 20.18 -28.94
N THR A 94 -70.16 20.50 -28.22
CA THR A 94 -68.82 20.63 -28.80
C THR A 94 -67.99 19.35 -28.70
N GLY A 95 -68.41 18.38 -27.88
CA GLY A 95 -67.61 17.18 -27.58
C GLY A 95 -66.38 17.45 -26.71
N ARG A 96 -66.32 18.63 -26.08
CA ARG A 96 -65.21 19.06 -25.24
C ARG A 96 -65.28 18.39 -23.87
N VAL A 97 -64.17 17.78 -23.47
CA VAL A 97 -64.03 17.10 -22.19
C VAL A 97 -63.00 17.85 -21.35
N GLY A 98 -63.43 18.27 -20.16
CA GLY A 98 -62.58 18.90 -19.15
C GLY A 98 -62.19 17.89 -18.10
N CYS A 99 -60.87 17.71 -17.91
CA CYS A 99 -60.31 16.76 -16.97
C CYS A 99 -59.46 17.45 -15.91
N GLN A 100 -59.52 16.93 -14.69
CA GLN A 100 -58.65 17.30 -13.58
C GLN A 100 -57.58 16.23 -13.39
N PHE A 101 -56.34 16.63 -13.13
CA PHE A 101 -55.30 15.68 -12.78
C PHE A 101 -55.56 15.07 -11.39
N GLN A 102 -55.43 13.74 -11.29
CA GLN A 102 -55.42 13.00 -10.04
C GLN A 102 -54.03 12.45 -9.79
N ASN A 103 -53.61 12.45 -8.52
CA ASN A 103 -52.39 11.77 -8.05
C ASN A 103 -51.10 12.10 -8.84
N LEU A 104 -50.95 13.33 -9.35
CA LEU A 104 -49.69 13.75 -9.95
C LEU A 104 -48.57 13.71 -8.91
N GLU A 105 -47.42 13.19 -9.31
CA GLU A 105 -46.22 13.24 -8.48
C GLU A 105 -45.73 14.69 -8.34
N GLN A 106 -45.06 15.00 -7.23
CA GLN A 106 -44.53 16.35 -6.97
C GLN A 106 -43.61 16.83 -8.09
N GLN A 107 -42.88 15.90 -8.69
CA GLN A 107 -41.96 16.12 -9.80
C GLN A 107 -42.69 16.55 -11.08
N ASP A 108 -43.81 15.91 -11.40
CA ASP A 108 -44.63 16.24 -12.58
C ASP A 108 -45.32 17.59 -12.41
N ILE A 109 -45.78 17.92 -11.21
CA ILE A 109 -46.38 19.22 -10.90
C ILE A 109 -45.37 20.35 -11.11
N ALA A 110 -44.14 20.18 -10.63
CA ALA A 110 -43.07 21.16 -10.82
C ALA A 110 -42.73 21.33 -12.31
N THR A 111 -42.63 20.23 -13.05
CA THR A 111 -42.37 20.23 -14.50
C THR A 111 -43.47 20.95 -15.27
N LEU A 112 -44.74 20.64 -15.00
CA LEU A 112 -45.89 21.30 -15.64
C LEU A 112 -45.91 22.80 -15.34
N ARG A 113 -45.68 23.21 -14.09
CA ARG A 113 -45.64 24.64 -13.72
C ARG A 113 -44.51 25.39 -14.43
N HIS A 114 -43.34 24.77 -14.54
CA HIS A 114 -42.21 25.35 -15.25
C HIS A 114 -42.54 25.52 -16.74
N LEU A 115 -43.05 24.48 -17.40
CA LEU A 115 -43.47 24.55 -18.81
C LEU A 115 -44.54 25.63 -19.05
N ILE A 116 -45.54 25.72 -18.17
CA ILE A 116 -46.59 26.75 -18.24
C ILE A 116 -45.98 28.16 -18.09
N THR A 117 -45.09 28.34 -17.12
CA THR A 117 -44.46 29.63 -16.83
C THR A 117 -43.56 30.09 -17.96
N SER A 118 -42.70 29.21 -18.47
CA SER A 118 -41.79 29.54 -19.58
C SER A 118 -42.58 29.85 -20.85
N HIS A 119 -43.65 29.09 -21.14
CA HIS A 119 -44.51 29.39 -22.28
C HIS A 119 -45.23 30.74 -22.16
N LEU A 120 -45.72 31.10 -20.95
CA LEU A 120 -46.33 32.40 -20.71
C LEU A 120 -45.33 33.56 -20.76
N SER A 121 -44.08 33.30 -20.39
CA SER A 121 -43.01 34.31 -20.35
C SER A 121 -42.33 34.49 -21.72
N GLY A 122 -42.54 33.55 -22.65
CA GLY A 122 -41.90 33.54 -23.97
C GLY A 122 -40.46 33.01 -23.95
N ASP A 123 -40.04 32.38 -22.86
CA ASP A 123 -38.69 31.86 -22.68
C ASP A 123 -38.51 30.52 -23.40
N ILE A 124 -37.32 30.32 -23.98
CA ILE A 124 -36.93 29.06 -24.63
C ILE A 124 -36.64 28.04 -23.53
N VAL A 125 -37.48 27.02 -23.40
CA VAL A 125 -37.30 25.94 -22.42
C VAL A 125 -36.12 25.06 -22.86
N THR A 126 -35.00 25.18 -22.15
CA THR A 126 -33.82 24.34 -22.43
C THR A 126 -33.78 23.08 -21.56
N MET A 127 -33.17 22.00 -22.07
CA MET A 127 -33.15 20.70 -21.37
C MET A 127 -32.44 20.77 -20.01
N GLY A 128 -31.42 21.62 -19.89
CA GLY A 128 -30.67 21.82 -18.65
C GLY A 128 -31.54 22.40 -17.52
N GLU A 129 -32.51 23.24 -17.85
CA GLU A 129 -33.43 23.84 -16.87
C GLU A 129 -34.48 22.85 -16.39
N VAL A 130 -35.04 22.04 -17.31
CA VAL A 130 -35.94 20.95 -16.93
C VAL A 130 -35.22 19.96 -16.01
N LEU A 131 -34.00 19.53 -16.35
CA LEU A 131 -33.23 18.62 -15.48
C LEU A 131 -32.84 19.26 -14.13
N ALA A 132 -32.48 20.55 -14.12
CA ALA A 132 -32.16 21.26 -12.90
C ALA A 132 -33.38 21.40 -11.97
N THR A 133 -34.58 21.61 -12.52
CA THR A 133 -35.81 21.63 -11.72
C THR A 133 -36.18 20.25 -11.17
N LEU A 134 -35.90 19.16 -11.91
CA LEU A 134 -36.07 17.79 -11.42
C LEU A 134 -35.09 17.45 -10.29
N GLN A 135 -33.86 17.95 -10.35
CA GLN A 135 -32.83 17.69 -9.33
C GLN A 135 -32.94 18.58 -8.08
N ARG A 136 -33.64 19.71 -8.18
CA ARG A 136 -33.75 20.69 -7.11
C ARG A 136 -34.98 20.39 -6.27
N ASP A 137 -34.77 19.70 -5.15
CA ASP A 137 -35.74 19.50 -4.07
C ASP A 137 -36.23 20.85 -3.51
N ASN A 138 -37.18 21.51 -4.21
CA ASN A 138 -37.74 22.81 -3.80
C ASN A 138 -38.88 22.68 -2.78
N PHE A 139 -39.15 21.47 -2.28
CA PHE A 139 -40.13 21.25 -1.22
C PHE A 139 -39.42 21.05 0.11
N THR A 140 -39.79 21.86 1.10
CA THR A 140 -39.33 21.67 2.48
C THR A 140 -39.69 20.26 2.91
N LYS A 141 -38.68 19.41 3.16
CA LYS A 141 -38.87 18.09 3.75
C LYS A 141 -39.79 18.25 4.96
N ALA A 142 -40.90 17.51 4.97
CA ALA A 142 -41.82 17.48 6.11
C ALA A 142 -40.98 17.35 7.38
N ARG A 143 -41.12 18.32 8.29
CA ARG A 143 -40.37 18.35 9.53
C ARG A 143 -40.58 17.00 10.19
N LYS A 144 -39.52 16.17 10.22
CA LYS A 144 -39.52 14.89 10.95
C LYS A 144 -40.05 15.25 12.32
N GLN A 145 -41.24 14.75 12.68
CA GLN A 145 -41.78 14.92 14.02
C GLN A 145 -40.74 14.29 14.93
N LYS A 146 -39.87 15.14 15.48
CA LYS A 146 -38.95 14.77 16.53
C LYS A 146 -39.89 14.39 17.66
N GLY A 147 -39.97 13.09 17.93
CA GLY A 147 -40.79 12.55 19.00
C GLY A 147 -40.70 13.46 20.21
N SER A 148 -41.87 13.87 20.68
CA SER A 148 -42.11 14.67 21.87
C SER A 148 -41.03 14.49 22.94
N GLY A 149 -40.33 15.58 23.24
CA GLY A 149 -39.84 15.94 24.59
C GLY A 149 -39.48 14.83 25.59
N GLY A 150 -38.69 13.85 25.21
CA GLY A 150 -38.04 12.92 26.14
C GLY A 150 -36.56 12.88 25.83
N GLY A 151 -35.73 13.46 26.70
CA GLY A 151 -34.28 13.29 26.60
C GLY A 151 -33.95 11.81 26.44
N MET A 152 -33.02 11.49 25.55
CA MET A 152 -32.64 10.11 25.20
C MET A 152 -32.63 9.23 26.45
N SER A 153 -33.45 8.18 26.50
CA SER A 153 -33.56 7.27 27.65
C SER A 153 -32.16 6.88 28.14
N ALA A 154 -31.94 6.78 29.45
CA ALA A 154 -30.63 6.47 30.02
C ALA A 154 -30.01 5.20 29.38
N PHE A 155 -30.86 4.22 29.04
CA PHE A 155 -30.46 3.01 28.32
C PHE A 155 -30.00 3.28 26.88
N ALA A 156 -30.69 4.18 26.16
CA ALA A 156 -30.28 4.59 24.82
C ALA A 156 -28.97 5.41 24.83
N ARG A 157 -28.72 6.20 25.89
CA ARG A 157 -27.43 6.89 26.09
C ARG A 157 -26.30 5.91 26.34
N VAL A 158 -26.48 4.95 27.23
CA VAL A 158 -25.45 3.94 27.52
C VAL A 158 -25.13 3.13 26.25
N ARG A 159 -26.15 2.72 25.48
CA ARG A 159 -25.94 2.01 24.20
C ARG A 159 -25.22 2.84 23.15
N ALA A 160 -25.55 4.13 23.03
CA ALA A 160 -24.87 5.01 22.09
C ALA A 160 -23.41 5.27 22.48
N VAL A 161 -23.14 5.42 23.78
CA VAL A 161 -21.77 5.61 24.32
C VAL A 161 -20.95 4.34 24.15
N THR A 162 -21.49 3.15 24.44
CA THR A 162 -20.74 1.89 24.26
C THR A 162 -20.43 1.62 22.78
N PHE A 163 -21.36 1.91 21.87
CA PHE A 163 -21.11 1.76 20.43
C PHE A 163 -20.05 2.76 19.94
N SER A 164 -20.13 4.02 20.37
CA SER A 164 -19.16 5.06 19.99
C SER A 164 -17.77 4.77 20.58
N ALA A 165 -17.70 4.31 21.83
CA ALA A 165 -16.46 3.88 22.48
C ALA A 165 -15.86 2.66 21.79
N GLY A 166 -16.68 1.69 21.35
CA GLY A 166 -16.22 0.54 20.58
C GLY A 166 -15.53 0.95 19.28
N ILE A 167 -16.16 1.84 18.51
CA ILE A 167 -15.54 2.38 17.27
C ILE A 167 -14.27 3.16 17.59
N PHE A 168 -14.26 3.94 18.66
CA PHE A 168 -13.08 4.70 19.08
C PHE A 168 -11.91 3.77 19.45
N VAL A 169 -12.14 2.70 20.19
CA VAL A 169 -11.11 1.71 20.53
C VAL A 169 -10.57 1.02 19.29
N VAL A 170 -11.43 0.63 18.34
CA VAL A 170 -10.99 0.07 17.05
C VAL A 170 -10.14 1.09 16.28
N GLY A 171 -10.54 2.36 16.27
CA GLY A 171 -9.76 3.45 15.68
C GLY A 171 -8.39 3.64 16.34
N LEU A 172 -8.31 3.54 17.66
CA LEU A 172 -7.07 3.68 18.43
C LEU A 172 -6.13 2.50 18.17
N VAL A 173 -6.65 1.26 18.09
CA VAL A 173 -5.87 0.08 17.71
C VAL A 173 -5.35 0.21 16.27
N ALA A 174 -6.20 0.61 15.33
CA ALA A 174 -5.79 0.84 13.95
C ALA A 174 -4.73 1.94 13.84
N PHE A 175 -4.89 3.04 14.58
CA PHE A 175 -3.91 4.12 14.65
C PHE A 175 -2.57 3.63 15.22
N GLY A 176 -2.58 2.88 16.31
CA GLY A 176 -1.38 2.30 16.90
C GLY A 176 -0.66 1.34 15.94
N PHE A 177 -1.41 0.55 15.18
CA PHE A 177 -0.85 -0.33 14.14
C PHE A 177 -0.18 0.48 13.02
N ILE A 178 -0.88 1.48 12.46
CA ILE A 178 -0.32 2.34 11.41
C ILE A 178 0.92 3.08 11.93
N PHE A 179 0.87 3.62 13.14
CA PHE A 179 2.01 4.29 13.77
C PHE A 179 3.22 3.35 13.90
N LYS A 180 3.00 2.11 14.38
CA LYS A 180 4.05 1.08 14.45
C LYS A 180 4.62 0.74 13.06
N SER A 181 3.78 0.59 12.05
CA SER A 181 4.23 0.28 10.68
C SER A 181 5.04 1.41 10.06
N VAL A 182 4.60 2.66 10.24
CA VAL A 182 5.34 3.85 9.78
C VAL A 182 6.67 3.97 10.53
N TYR A 183 6.67 3.70 11.84
CA TYR A 183 7.90 3.69 12.63
C TYR A 183 8.90 2.66 12.09
N GLY A 184 8.46 1.40 11.90
CA GLY A 184 9.32 0.34 11.37
C GLY A 184 9.88 0.64 9.98
N LEU A 185 9.11 1.31 9.12
CA LEU A 185 9.54 1.63 7.76
C LEU A 185 10.56 2.79 7.69
N TYR A 186 10.45 3.77 8.59
CA TYR A 186 11.31 4.97 8.56
C TYR A 186 12.46 4.95 9.56
N PHE A 187 12.32 4.23 10.68
CA PHE A 187 13.25 4.28 11.82
C PHE A 187 13.97 2.97 12.13
N VAL A 188 13.66 1.89 11.42
CA VAL A 188 14.32 0.60 11.61
C VAL A 188 15.00 0.18 10.32
N SER A 189 16.33 0.15 10.35
CA SER A 189 17.17 -0.30 9.25
C SER A 189 17.54 -1.76 9.47
N HIS A 190 17.01 -2.65 8.63
CA HIS A 190 17.37 -4.07 8.62
C HIS A 190 18.61 -4.31 7.75
N ALA A 191 19.54 -5.14 8.22
CA ALA A 191 20.62 -5.66 7.41
C ALA A 191 20.09 -6.63 6.35
N THR A 192 20.65 -6.59 5.15
CA THR A 192 20.30 -7.52 4.05
C THR A 192 20.79 -8.94 4.35
N ALA A 193 21.94 -9.05 5.02
CA ALA A 193 22.49 -10.32 5.48
C ALA A 193 23.44 -10.08 6.66
N GLY A 194 23.49 -11.02 7.60
CA GLY A 194 24.45 -11.01 8.70
C GLY A 194 24.95 -12.42 9.00
N VAL A 195 26.20 -12.51 9.45
CA VAL A 195 26.83 -13.78 9.85
C VAL A 195 27.76 -13.57 11.03
N VAL A 196 27.81 -14.53 11.94
CA VAL A 196 28.85 -14.58 12.98
C VAL A 196 30.19 -14.89 12.31
N SER A 197 31.15 -13.98 12.46
CA SER A 197 32.48 -14.06 11.87
C SER A 197 33.54 -14.19 12.97
N VAL A 198 34.50 -15.08 12.77
CA VAL A 198 35.68 -15.19 13.63
C VAL A 198 36.91 -14.91 12.76
N ALA A 199 37.85 -14.11 13.29
CA ALA A 199 39.10 -13.85 12.60
C ALA A 199 39.82 -15.17 12.30
N SER A 200 40.02 -15.48 11.03
CA SER A 200 40.76 -16.66 10.58
C SER A 200 42.15 -16.26 10.09
N LEU A 201 43.10 -17.18 10.21
CA LEU A 201 44.46 -17.04 9.70
C LEU A 201 44.72 -18.09 8.64
N ASP A 202 45.23 -17.65 7.50
CA ASP A 202 45.58 -18.51 6.39
C ASP A 202 47.05 -18.91 6.48
N VAL A 203 47.32 -20.22 6.51
CA VAL A 203 48.68 -20.76 6.41
C VAL A 203 48.95 -21.10 4.97
N THR A 204 49.86 -20.34 4.35
CA THR A 204 50.20 -20.47 2.93
C THR A 204 51.49 -21.24 2.71
N MET A 205 51.61 -21.86 1.53
CA MET A 205 52.83 -22.49 1.08
C MET A 205 53.96 -21.47 0.87
N PRO A 206 55.13 -21.63 1.51
CA PRO A 206 56.27 -20.74 1.31
C PRO A 206 56.92 -20.92 -0.06
N ARG A 207 56.84 -22.14 -0.62
CA ARG A 207 57.35 -22.53 -1.93
C ARG A 207 56.42 -23.55 -2.55
N GLU A 208 56.55 -23.76 -3.86
CA GLU A 208 55.81 -24.80 -4.55
C GLU A 208 56.34 -26.20 -4.22
N GLY A 209 55.44 -27.17 -4.11
CA GLY A 209 55.79 -28.53 -3.71
C GLY A 209 54.57 -29.38 -3.36
N THR A 210 54.80 -30.61 -2.93
CA THR A 210 53.73 -31.48 -2.42
C THR A 210 53.57 -31.30 -0.91
N VAL A 211 52.32 -31.29 -0.44
CA VAL A 211 51.98 -31.09 0.97
C VAL A 211 51.52 -32.41 1.59
N GLN A 212 52.02 -32.73 2.77
CA GLN A 212 51.57 -33.86 3.58
C GLN A 212 51.07 -33.33 4.93
N SER A 213 49.76 -33.41 5.19
CA SER A 213 49.24 -32.99 6.49
C SER A 213 49.70 -33.92 7.61
N LEU A 214 49.95 -33.32 8.77
CA LEU A 214 50.27 -34.01 10.02
C LEU A 214 49.09 -33.90 11.02
N ILE A 215 48.06 -33.12 10.70
CA ILE A 215 46.91 -32.81 11.56
C ILE A 215 45.60 -32.99 10.78
N GLY A 216 44.57 -33.52 11.43
CA GLY A 216 43.22 -33.58 10.85
C GLY A 216 42.44 -32.27 10.97
N ILE A 217 41.29 -32.19 10.29
CA ILE A 217 40.27 -31.15 10.48
C ILE A 217 39.82 -31.17 11.95
N ASP A 218 39.50 -30.00 12.50
CA ASP A 218 39.16 -29.78 13.92
C ASP A 218 40.31 -30.08 14.90
N GLY A 219 41.51 -30.33 14.39
CA GLY A 219 42.72 -30.49 15.18
C GLY A 219 43.09 -29.22 15.94
N VAL A 220 43.30 -29.35 17.24
CA VAL A 220 43.77 -28.26 18.10
C VAL A 220 45.29 -28.22 18.08
N VAL A 221 45.85 -27.05 17.77
CA VAL A 221 47.30 -26.84 17.62
C VAL A 221 47.77 -25.67 18.47
N ALA A 222 48.95 -25.84 19.07
CA ALA A 222 49.63 -24.75 19.76
C ALA A 222 50.44 -23.91 18.76
N LYS A 223 50.75 -22.68 19.14
CA LYS A 223 51.67 -21.82 18.37
C LYS A 223 53.02 -22.53 18.18
N GLY A 224 53.49 -22.60 16.94
CA GLY A 224 54.73 -23.27 16.55
C GLY A 224 54.59 -24.78 16.32
N ALA A 225 53.44 -25.39 16.60
CA ALA A 225 53.22 -26.80 16.33
C ALA A 225 53.23 -27.09 14.81
N PRO A 226 53.79 -28.23 14.38
CA PRO A 226 53.81 -28.61 12.96
C PRO A 226 52.40 -28.99 12.49
N LEU A 227 51.97 -28.39 11.37
CA LEU A 227 50.68 -28.61 10.72
C LEU A 227 50.79 -29.60 9.56
N ALA A 228 51.81 -29.41 8.73
CA ALA A 228 52.09 -30.24 7.56
C ALA A 228 53.58 -30.20 7.27
N SER A 229 54.08 -31.23 6.59
CA SER A 229 55.36 -31.15 5.89
C SER A 229 55.13 -30.84 4.42
N PHE A 230 56.06 -30.15 3.79
CA PHE A 230 56.07 -29.96 2.35
C PHE A 230 57.40 -30.43 1.76
N ASN A 231 57.35 -31.00 0.57
CA ASN A 231 58.52 -31.42 -0.18
C ASN A 231 58.62 -30.60 -1.47
N THR A 232 59.78 -29.97 -1.68
CA THR A 232 60.06 -29.14 -2.85
C THR A 232 61.33 -29.61 -3.56
N SER A 233 61.43 -29.37 -4.87
CA SER A 233 62.65 -29.67 -5.63
C SER A 233 63.71 -28.62 -5.34
N MET A 234 64.97 -29.04 -5.12
CA MET A 234 66.08 -28.11 -4.90
C MET A 234 66.32 -27.19 -6.11
N LEU A 235 65.93 -27.63 -7.32
CA LEU A 235 66.02 -26.82 -8.54
C LEU A 235 65.24 -25.49 -8.41
N GLU A 236 64.07 -25.51 -7.77
CA GLU A 236 63.23 -24.31 -7.59
C GLU A 236 63.82 -23.35 -6.54
N MET A 237 64.69 -23.82 -5.65
CA MET A 237 65.42 -22.94 -4.74
C MET A 237 66.52 -22.17 -5.45
N LEU A 238 67.15 -22.80 -6.43
CA LEU A 238 68.30 -22.26 -7.15
C LEU A 238 67.87 -21.43 -8.36
N LYS A 239 66.67 -21.63 -8.90
CA LYS A 239 66.12 -20.87 -10.03
C LYS A 239 66.09 -19.34 -9.79
N ASP A 240 65.87 -18.89 -8.55
CA ASP A 240 65.93 -17.46 -8.20
C ASP A 240 67.37 -16.92 -8.07
N HIS A 241 68.40 -17.78 -8.10
CA HIS A 241 69.81 -17.45 -7.82
C HIS A 241 70.80 -17.91 -8.92
N LEU A 242 70.34 -18.65 -9.92
CA LEU A 242 71.14 -19.10 -11.04
C LEU A 242 71.06 -18.07 -12.18
N ALA A 243 72.18 -17.51 -12.60
CA ALA A 243 72.28 -16.86 -13.90
C ALA A 243 72.25 -17.93 -15.00
N ASP A 244 71.58 -17.67 -16.13
CA ASP A 244 71.34 -18.61 -17.25
C ASP A 244 72.60 -19.30 -17.81
N THR A 245 73.80 -18.90 -17.39
CA THR A 245 75.09 -19.30 -17.95
C THR A 245 75.79 -20.46 -17.22
N GLU A 246 75.30 -20.93 -16.07
CA GLU A 246 75.94 -22.02 -15.28
C GLU A 246 75.17 -23.35 -15.26
N LEU A 247 74.25 -23.56 -16.19
CA LEU A 247 73.43 -24.76 -16.31
C LEU A 247 74.16 -25.87 -17.07
N GLN A 248 75.15 -26.53 -16.46
CA GLN A 248 75.70 -27.77 -17.02
C GLN A 248 74.69 -28.92 -16.87
N PRO A 249 74.36 -29.67 -17.95
CA PRO A 249 73.31 -30.71 -17.94
C PRO A 249 73.48 -31.77 -16.84
N ALA A 250 74.72 -32.17 -16.55
CA ALA A 250 75.02 -33.18 -15.54
C ALA A 250 74.73 -32.70 -14.10
N LYS A 251 74.87 -31.40 -13.82
CA LYS A 251 74.62 -30.83 -12.48
C LYS A 251 73.13 -30.62 -12.22
N ILE A 252 72.37 -30.42 -13.28
CA ILE A 252 70.91 -30.29 -13.26
C ILE A 252 70.27 -31.61 -12.85
N GLU A 253 70.70 -32.76 -13.41
CA GLU A 253 70.20 -34.09 -13.01
C GLU A 253 70.48 -34.42 -11.54
N GLU A 254 71.66 -34.05 -11.02
CA GLU A 254 72.00 -34.26 -9.60
C GLU A 254 71.13 -33.39 -8.66
N LEU A 255 70.81 -32.17 -9.07
CA LEU A 255 69.98 -31.24 -8.30
C LEU A 255 68.48 -31.57 -8.38
N PHE A 256 68.01 -32.15 -9.50
CA PHE A 256 66.65 -32.68 -9.61
C PHE A 256 66.38 -33.85 -8.67
N ALA A 257 67.40 -34.69 -8.41
CA ALA A 257 67.28 -35.85 -7.53
C ALA A 257 67.21 -35.49 -6.03
N ARG A 258 67.53 -34.25 -5.64
CA ARG A 258 67.51 -33.81 -4.25
C ARG A 258 66.23 -33.03 -3.94
N GLN A 259 65.39 -33.61 -3.10
CA GLN A 259 64.20 -32.95 -2.55
C GLN A 259 64.54 -32.33 -1.19
N LEU A 260 64.06 -31.12 -0.95
CA LEU A 260 64.10 -30.47 0.36
C LEU A 260 62.73 -30.65 1.02
N SER A 261 62.72 -31.11 2.27
CA SER A 261 61.54 -31.15 3.11
C SER A 261 61.56 -29.99 4.10
N GLY A 262 60.40 -29.37 4.32
CA GLY A 262 60.18 -28.35 5.34
C GLY A 262 58.87 -28.60 6.08
N THR A 263 58.64 -27.88 7.17
CA THR A 263 57.40 -27.97 7.96
C THR A 263 56.67 -26.64 7.99
N LEU A 264 55.36 -26.69 7.79
CA LEU A 264 54.44 -25.59 8.04
C LEU A 264 54.06 -25.61 9.52
N THR A 265 54.15 -24.48 10.19
CA THR A 265 53.86 -24.37 11.62
C THR A 265 52.71 -23.41 11.88
N SER A 266 51.97 -23.62 12.97
CA SER A 266 50.86 -22.74 13.35
C SER A 266 51.37 -21.40 13.89
N PRO A 267 50.85 -20.25 13.44
CA PRO A 267 51.21 -18.94 14.00
C PRO A 267 50.57 -18.64 15.37
N CYS A 268 49.62 -19.47 15.82
CA CYS A 268 48.76 -19.21 16.97
C CYS A 268 48.28 -20.50 17.66
N ASP A 269 47.73 -20.34 18.88
CA ASP A 269 46.96 -21.40 19.55
C ASP A 269 45.56 -21.46 18.93
N CYS A 270 45.40 -22.36 17.96
CA CYS A 270 44.33 -22.33 16.98
C CYS A 270 43.71 -23.71 16.75
N VAL A 271 42.55 -23.74 16.12
CA VAL A 271 41.90 -24.94 15.61
C VAL A 271 41.93 -24.89 14.09
N VAL A 272 42.19 -26.04 13.46
CA VAL A 272 42.12 -26.18 12.00
C VAL A 272 40.67 -26.18 11.56
N ALA A 273 40.19 -25.06 11.01
CA ALA A 273 38.80 -24.94 10.57
C ALA A 273 38.59 -25.60 9.20
N LYS A 274 39.54 -25.44 8.27
CA LYS A 274 39.50 -26.07 6.95
C LYS A 274 40.89 -26.42 6.46
N GLN A 275 40.98 -27.55 5.77
CA GLN A 275 42.11 -27.90 4.91
C GLN A 275 41.65 -27.72 3.46
N LEU A 276 42.30 -26.79 2.73
CA LEU A 276 41.94 -26.46 1.35
C LEU A 276 42.67 -27.33 0.34
N ILE A 277 43.85 -27.82 0.69
CA ILE A 277 44.65 -28.71 -0.16
C ILE A 277 44.79 -30.07 0.52
N PRO A 278 44.27 -31.15 -0.09
CA PRO A 278 44.37 -32.51 0.44
C PRO A 278 45.81 -33.03 0.52
N ASP A 279 45.99 -34.10 1.29
CA ASP A 279 47.29 -34.74 1.50
C ASP A 279 47.86 -35.33 0.21
N GLY A 280 49.17 -35.17 0.03
CA GLY A 280 49.93 -35.63 -1.13
C GLY A 280 49.74 -34.77 -2.38
N GLN A 281 48.94 -33.70 -2.34
CA GLN A 281 48.72 -32.85 -3.50
C GLN A 281 49.78 -31.76 -3.66
N PHE A 282 49.96 -31.35 -4.91
CA PHE A 282 50.81 -30.23 -5.28
C PHE A 282 50.14 -28.90 -4.93
N ALA A 283 50.91 -28.00 -4.33
CA ALA A 283 50.50 -26.65 -3.98
C ALA A 283 51.55 -25.66 -4.46
N GLY A 284 51.11 -24.59 -5.11
CA GLY A 284 52.00 -23.50 -5.55
C GLY A 284 52.43 -22.59 -4.40
N LYS A 285 53.46 -21.79 -4.64
CA LYS A 285 53.88 -20.71 -3.71
C LYS A 285 52.71 -19.76 -3.44
N GLY A 286 52.46 -19.47 -2.17
CA GLY A 286 51.36 -18.60 -1.72
C GLY A 286 49.98 -19.26 -1.66
N ALA A 287 49.85 -20.53 -2.09
CA ALA A 287 48.59 -21.24 -1.99
C ALA A 287 48.22 -21.47 -0.50
N VAL A 288 46.97 -21.20 -0.13
CA VAL A 288 46.46 -21.41 1.23
C VAL A 288 46.21 -22.90 1.45
N ILE A 289 46.84 -23.48 2.48
CA ILE A 289 46.71 -24.90 2.82
C ILE A 289 45.70 -25.09 3.93
N PHE A 290 45.85 -24.34 5.01
CA PHE A 290 44.98 -24.41 6.18
C PHE A 290 44.39 -23.04 6.48
N GLN A 291 43.11 -23.06 6.85
CA GLN A 291 42.45 -21.94 7.48
C GLN A 291 42.31 -22.25 8.97
N LEU A 292 42.95 -21.44 9.80
CA LEU A 292 43.01 -21.61 11.25
C LEU A 292 42.11 -20.59 11.94
N VAL A 293 41.47 -20.98 13.05
CA VAL A 293 40.65 -20.09 13.88
C VAL A 293 41.21 -20.09 15.31
N PRO A 294 41.52 -18.92 15.91
CA PRO A 294 42.06 -18.89 17.26
C PRO A 294 41.03 -19.23 18.32
N ARG A 295 41.48 -19.98 19.34
CA ARG A 295 40.59 -20.58 20.36
C ARG A 295 40.00 -19.58 21.37
N ASN A 296 40.71 -18.49 21.62
CA ASN A 296 40.36 -17.50 22.65
C ASN A 296 39.84 -16.18 22.07
N THR A 297 39.42 -16.18 20.81
CA THR A 297 38.90 -14.97 20.17
C THR A 297 37.38 -14.91 20.32
N GLN A 298 36.88 -13.76 20.74
CA GLN A 298 35.45 -13.48 20.70
C GLN A 298 35.00 -13.33 19.25
N ALA A 299 33.84 -13.89 18.91
CA ALA A 299 33.31 -13.73 17.56
C ALA A 299 32.73 -12.32 17.39
N ASP A 300 32.98 -11.74 16.22
CA ASP A 300 32.34 -10.51 15.76
C ASP A 300 31.17 -10.87 14.84
N ILE A 301 30.37 -9.87 14.46
CA ILE A 301 29.30 -10.05 13.47
C ILE A 301 29.65 -9.23 12.25
N GLU A 302 29.60 -9.86 11.09
CA GLU A 302 29.68 -9.16 9.80
C GLU A 302 28.28 -9.05 9.21
N ALA A 303 27.86 -7.82 8.93
CA ALA A 303 26.56 -7.52 8.37
C ALA A 303 26.67 -6.66 7.12
N ARG A 304 25.72 -6.84 6.20
CA ARG A 304 25.59 -6.06 4.97
C ARG A 304 24.36 -5.18 5.05
N PHE A 305 24.56 -3.91 4.75
CA PHE A 305 23.49 -2.92 4.65
C PHE A 305 23.49 -2.30 3.26
N THR A 306 22.34 -1.80 2.83
CA THR A 306 22.25 -1.11 1.54
C THR A 306 22.86 0.28 1.64
N TYR A 307 23.34 0.83 0.52
CA TYR A 307 23.94 2.18 0.50
C TYR A 307 23.01 3.28 1.07
N ARG A 308 21.68 3.12 0.93
CA ARG A 308 20.70 4.09 1.48
C ARG A 308 20.76 4.22 3.00
N GLN A 309 21.25 3.18 3.69
CA GLN A 309 21.35 3.10 5.15
C GLN A 309 22.72 3.55 5.66
N PHE A 310 23.60 4.10 4.80
CA PHE A 310 24.95 4.55 5.18
C PHE A 310 24.97 5.50 6.38
N ALA A 311 23.99 6.39 6.48
CA ALA A 311 23.89 7.35 7.58
C ALA A 311 23.69 6.64 8.94
N ASP A 312 23.02 5.49 8.94
CA ASP A 312 22.61 4.76 10.14
C ASP A 312 23.72 3.81 10.64
N VAL A 313 24.60 3.37 9.75
CA VAL A 313 25.57 2.29 10.03
C VAL A 313 27.00 2.79 10.22
N ARG A 314 27.15 4.00 10.78
CA ARG A 314 28.45 4.60 11.07
C ARG A 314 29.18 3.88 12.22
N PRO A 315 30.52 3.89 12.22
CA PRO A 315 31.29 3.43 13.37
C PRO A 315 30.84 4.13 14.65
N GLY A 316 30.60 3.35 15.70
CA GLY A 316 30.06 3.80 16.99
C GLY A 316 28.55 3.59 17.16
N ALA A 317 27.79 3.40 16.07
CA ALA A 317 26.35 3.21 16.14
C ALA A 317 25.97 1.93 16.91
N ARG A 318 24.86 2.01 17.65
CA ARG A 318 24.27 0.88 18.37
C ARG A 318 23.39 0.08 17.42
N VAL A 319 23.51 -1.24 17.49
CA VAL A 319 22.69 -2.17 16.72
C VAL A 319 22.23 -3.30 17.61
N ASN A 320 21.04 -3.82 17.32
CA ASN A 320 20.51 -5.02 17.93
C ASN A 320 20.65 -6.15 16.92
N PHE A 321 20.95 -7.34 17.40
CA PHE A 321 21.08 -8.51 16.54
C PHE A 321 20.54 -9.76 17.22
N GLN A 322 20.13 -10.71 16.40
CA GLN A 322 19.62 -12.00 16.82
C GLN A 322 20.29 -13.09 16.00
N VAL A 323 20.90 -14.06 16.68
CA VAL A 323 21.59 -15.19 16.03
C VAL A 323 20.56 -16.28 15.73
N ALA A 324 20.60 -16.85 14.53
CA ALA A 324 19.70 -17.94 14.16
C ALA A 324 19.84 -19.14 15.12
N GLY A 325 18.70 -19.57 15.66
CA GLY A 325 18.62 -20.63 16.68
C GLY A 325 18.76 -20.16 18.12
N ASP A 326 18.86 -18.85 18.35
CA ASP A 326 18.80 -18.21 19.67
C ASP A 326 17.67 -17.15 19.67
N ASP A 327 16.77 -17.23 20.65
CA ASP A 327 15.65 -16.28 20.80
C ASP A 327 16.07 -15.00 21.55
N THR A 328 17.33 -14.91 21.97
CA THR A 328 17.85 -13.74 22.68
C THR A 328 18.22 -12.61 21.73
N LEU A 329 17.57 -11.46 21.90
CA LEU A 329 17.97 -10.21 21.27
C LEU A 329 19.18 -9.64 22.02
N ARG A 330 20.30 -9.45 21.32
CA ARG A 330 21.55 -8.94 21.88
C ARG A 330 21.94 -7.61 21.26
N GLY A 331 22.67 -6.80 22.01
CA GLY A 331 23.17 -5.50 21.58
C GLY A 331 24.64 -5.54 21.16
N GLY A 332 25.03 -4.65 20.26
CA GLY A 332 26.42 -4.45 19.86
C GLY A 332 26.70 -3.02 19.39
N LYS A 333 27.97 -2.80 18.99
CA LYS A 333 28.42 -1.54 18.40
C LYS A 333 29.15 -1.79 17.09
N ILE A 334 28.89 -0.94 16.10
CA ILE A 334 29.63 -0.98 14.83
C ILE A 334 31.05 -0.46 15.09
N ILE A 335 32.08 -1.27 14.78
CA ILE A 335 33.48 -0.89 14.94
C ILE A 335 34.12 -0.42 13.63
N SER A 336 33.62 -0.90 12.49
CA SER A 336 34.11 -0.48 11.18
C SER A 336 33.02 -0.60 10.13
N SER A 337 32.93 0.40 9.26
CA SER A 337 32.15 0.36 8.03
C SER A 337 33.13 0.39 6.86
N ALA A 338 33.30 -0.74 6.17
CA ALA A 338 34.11 -0.82 4.97
C ALA A 338 33.20 -0.72 3.74
N ASN A 339 33.42 0.30 2.91
CA ASN A 339 32.98 0.23 1.53
C ASN A 339 33.90 -0.77 0.84
N LEU A 340 33.33 -1.79 0.18
CA LEU A 340 34.13 -2.74 -0.58
C LEU A 340 34.80 -1.99 -1.73
N SER A 341 36.07 -1.65 -1.57
CA SER A 341 37.00 -1.20 -2.61
C SER A 341 36.65 0.14 -3.28
N SER A 342 37.60 1.05 -3.40
CA SER A 342 37.46 2.32 -4.16
C SER A 342 37.25 2.11 -5.67
N VAL A 343 37.29 0.87 -6.15
CA VAL A 343 37.26 0.48 -7.58
C VAL A 343 35.88 -0.05 -8.00
N ASP A 344 35.10 -0.58 -7.05
CA ASP A 344 33.73 -1.05 -7.30
C ASP A 344 32.77 -0.25 -6.44
N LEU A 345 31.85 0.48 -7.06
CA LEU A 345 30.70 1.10 -6.39
C LEU A 345 29.73 0.00 -5.91
N SER A 346 30.16 -0.82 -4.95
CA SER A 346 29.35 -1.89 -4.38
C SER A 346 28.07 -1.28 -3.79
N THR A 347 26.92 -1.83 -4.17
CA THR A 347 25.60 -1.37 -3.67
C THR A 347 25.42 -1.55 -2.16
N ASP A 348 26.31 -2.34 -1.54
CA ASP A 348 26.17 -2.82 -0.18
C ASP A 348 27.40 -2.43 0.65
N ILE A 349 27.15 -1.94 1.86
CA ILE A 349 28.15 -1.57 2.86
C ILE A 349 28.34 -2.77 3.80
N ARG A 350 29.59 -3.20 4.00
CA ARG A 350 29.91 -4.20 5.01
C ARG A 350 30.31 -3.53 6.30
N VAL A 351 29.64 -3.91 7.38
CA VAL A 351 29.97 -3.44 8.73
C VAL A 351 30.40 -4.62 9.59
N ARG A 352 31.36 -4.35 10.47
CA ARG A 352 31.76 -5.25 11.55
C ARG A 352 31.20 -4.72 12.86
N ILE A 353 30.51 -5.59 13.58
CA ILE A 353 29.81 -5.29 14.81
C ILE A 353 30.49 -6.07 15.92
N LYS A 354 30.88 -5.37 16.98
CA LYS A 354 31.36 -5.96 18.22
C LYS A 354 30.17 -6.16 19.17
N PRO A 355 29.85 -7.40 19.56
CA PRO A 355 28.86 -7.70 20.59
C PRO A 355 29.19 -7.04 21.94
N ASP A 356 28.18 -6.61 22.69
CA ASP A 356 28.36 -6.14 24.07
C ASP A 356 28.72 -7.30 25.02
N GLU A 357 28.14 -8.48 24.76
CA GLU A 357 28.40 -9.72 25.47
C GLU A 357 29.23 -10.66 24.57
N ALA A 358 30.25 -11.30 25.14
CA ALA A 358 31.15 -12.17 24.38
C ALA A 358 30.39 -13.31 23.70
N LEU A 359 30.48 -13.38 22.36
CA LEU A 359 29.90 -14.46 21.58
C LEU A 359 30.88 -15.63 21.48
N SER A 360 30.38 -16.85 21.67
CA SER A 360 31.15 -18.08 21.51
C SER A 360 31.56 -18.29 20.05
N SER A 361 32.80 -18.72 19.83
CA SER A 361 33.33 -19.10 18.50
C SER A 361 32.59 -20.29 17.89
N THR A 362 31.87 -21.08 18.68
CA THR A 362 31.02 -22.19 18.20
C THR A 362 29.81 -21.72 17.36
N LEU A 363 29.46 -20.44 17.43
CA LEU A 363 28.39 -19.85 16.63
C LEU A 363 28.89 -19.34 15.27
N SER A 364 30.18 -19.48 14.97
CA SER A 364 30.79 -19.07 13.70
C SER A 364 30.02 -19.63 12.49
N GLY A 365 29.80 -18.78 11.49
CA GLY A 365 29.07 -19.13 10.28
C GLY A 365 27.54 -19.17 10.44
N ARG A 366 26.99 -18.97 11.64
CA ARG A 366 25.55 -18.88 11.82
C ARG A 366 25.00 -17.57 11.24
N PRO A 367 23.86 -17.61 10.53
CA PRO A 367 23.15 -16.41 10.10
C PRO A 367 22.72 -15.56 11.30
N VAL A 368 22.76 -14.24 11.12
CA VAL A 368 22.36 -13.26 12.13
C VAL A 368 21.47 -12.22 11.47
N GLU A 369 20.32 -11.94 12.08
CA GLU A 369 19.52 -10.78 11.74
C GLU A 369 20.04 -9.57 12.53
N VAL A 370 20.31 -8.47 11.84
CA VAL A 370 20.79 -7.23 12.47
C VAL A 370 19.82 -6.10 12.15
N THR A 371 19.44 -5.36 13.19
CA THR A 371 18.57 -4.20 13.10
C THR A 371 19.26 -3.00 13.76
N SER A 372 19.21 -1.86 13.08
CA SER A 372 19.59 -0.57 13.64
C SER A 372 18.32 0.23 13.88
N ASP A 373 18.09 0.66 15.12
CA ASP A 373 16.96 1.52 15.50
C ASP A 373 17.50 2.94 15.70
N HIS A 374 17.05 3.86 14.84
CA HIS A 374 17.40 5.28 14.86
C HIS A 374 16.19 6.17 15.19
N GLY A 375 15.19 5.61 15.86
CA GLY A 375 14.04 6.37 16.33
C GLY A 375 14.39 7.53 17.26
N PRO A 376 13.43 8.44 17.51
CA PRO A 376 13.59 9.56 18.44
C PRO A 376 13.77 9.06 19.88
N SER A 377 15.00 8.70 20.20
CA SER A 377 15.49 8.49 21.57
C SER A 377 16.03 9.82 22.12
N LEU A 378 16.19 9.92 23.44
CA LEU A 378 16.87 11.07 24.07
C LEU A 378 18.23 11.34 23.40
N ASN A 379 18.96 10.29 23.03
CA ASN A 379 20.22 10.41 22.31
C ASN A 379 20.05 10.94 20.89
N TRP A 380 19.01 10.52 20.16
CA TRP A 380 18.70 11.09 18.83
C TRP A 380 18.37 12.59 18.89
N LEU A 381 17.61 13.02 19.92
CA LEU A 381 17.32 14.44 20.14
C LEU A 381 18.59 15.23 20.46
N ILE A 382 19.49 14.66 21.29
CA ILE A 382 20.78 15.28 21.65
C ILE A 382 21.73 15.31 20.44
N ASP A 383 21.85 14.23 19.69
CA ASP A 383 22.71 14.14 18.50
C ASP A 383 22.22 15.07 17.39
N LYS A 384 20.89 15.23 17.24
CA LYS A 384 20.32 16.17 16.28
C LYS A 384 20.47 17.62 16.74
N ALA A 385 20.37 17.89 18.05
CA ALA A 385 20.61 19.22 18.60
C ALA A 385 22.09 19.64 18.48
N THR A 386 23.02 18.72 18.73
CA THR A 386 24.46 18.93 18.58
C THR A 386 24.88 19.03 17.11
N ALA A 387 24.31 18.20 16.22
CA ALA A 387 24.54 18.30 14.78
C ALA A 387 23.92 19.58 14.17
N ALA A 388 22.89 20.16 14.80
CA ALA A 388 22.29 21.44 14.40
C ALA A 388 23.02 22.67 14.99
N GLY A 389 24.11 22.47 15.74
CA GLY A 389 24.98 23.56 16.19
C GLY A 389 24.41 24.42 17.33
N LEU A 390 23.88 23.79 18.38
CA LEU A 390 23.76 24.40 19.71
C LEU A 390 24.98 24.11 20.57
#